data_AF-A0A8G2CKS2-F1
#
_entry.id   AF-A0A8G2CKS2-F1
#
_cell.length_a   1.000
_cell.length_b   1.000
_cell.length_c   1.000
_cell.angle_alpha   90.00
_cell.angle_beta   90.00
_cell.angle_gamma   90.00
#
_symmetry.space_group_name_H-M   'P 1'
#
loop_
_entity.id
_entity.type
_entity.pdbx_description
1 polymer ?
#
loop_
_entity_poly.entity_id
_entity_poly.type
_entity_poly.pdbx_seq_one_letter_code
_entity_poly.pdbx_strand_id
1 'polypeptide(L)'
;MTENANFNGRRALLKKAAGLSAAIAAAGVVATQSAKAAGMAQSAVQYQDKPKDGHQCDGCALYIPGASATANGKCKAVAGSIAPAGWCTLWSPKS
;
A
#
# COMPACT_ATOMS: atom_id res chain seq x y z
N MET A 1 19.67 -11.48 -41.00
CA MET A 1 19.83 -12.14 -39.67
C MET A 1 19.99 -11.00 -38.68
N THR A 2 18.89 -10.60 -38.04
CA THR A 2 18.84 -9.45 -37.12
C THR A 2 18.41 -10.00 -35.78
N GLU A 3 19.32 -9.98 -34.81
CA GLU A 3 19.03 -10.29 -33.41
C GLU A 3 19.21 -9.05 -32.54
N ASN A 4 18.08 -8.69 -31.97
CA ASN A 4 17.74 -7.92 -30.78
C ASN A 4 18.85 -7.59 -29.76
N ALA A 5 18.82 -6.36 -29.25
CA ALA A 5 18.67 -6.14 -27.80
C ALA A 5 18.05 -4.77 -27.50
N ASN A 6 16.84 -4.82 -26.98
CA ASN A 6 16.13 -3.70 -26.37
C ASN A 6 16.81 -3.32 -25.05
N PHE A 7 17.36 -2.10 -24.94
CA PHE A 7 17.69 -1.50 -23.65
C PHE A 7 16.89 -0.21 -23.44
N ASN A 8 15.74 -0.45 -22.81
CA ASN A 8 14.77 0.47 -22.28
C ASN A 8 15.40 1.58 -21.41
N GLY A 9 15.28 2.84 -21.85
CA GLY A 9 14.72 3.93 -21.03
C GLY A 9 15.44 4.44 -19.78
N ARG A 10 16.71 4.11 -19.52
CA ARG A 10 17.40 4.54 -18.27
C ARG A 10 18.52 5.57 -18.42
N ARG A 11 18.72 6.17 -19.61
CA ARG A 11 19.89 7.02 -19.87
C ARG A 11 19.59 8.30 -20.65
N ALA A 12 18.41 8.89 -20.45
CA ALA A 12 17.97 10.06 -21.21
C ALA A 12 17.50 11.25 -20.37
N LEU A 13 17.95 11.40 -19.10
CA LEU A 13 17.49 12.51 -18.25
C LEU A 13 18.58 13.18 -17.41
N LEU A 14 19.80 13.29 -17.94
CA LEU A 14 20.83 14.16 -17.33
C LEU A 14 21.66 14.86 -18.41
N LYS A 15 21.01 15.67 -19.25
CA LYS A 15 21.68 16.73 -20.03
C LYS A 15 20.70 17.88 -20.23
N LYS A 16 21.18 19.11 -19.96
CA LYS A 16 20.57 20.46 -20.10
C LYS A 16 20.04 21.02 -18.77
N ALA A 17 20.38 22.23 -18.32
CA ALA A 17 21.33 23.24 -18.78
C ALA A 17 21.50 24.26 -17.63
N ALA A 18 22.70 24.83 -17.52
CA ALA A 18 22.95 26.03 -16.73
C ALA A 18 22.30 27.26 -17.40
N GLY A 19 21.72 28.18 -16.62
CA GLY A 19 21.22 29.47 -17.09
C GLY A 19 20.35 30.16 -16.05
N LEU A 20 20.86 31.25 -15.46
CA LEU A 20 20.14 32.13 -14.54
C LEU A 20 19.16 33.03 -15.31
N SER A 21 17.88 33.08 -14.93
CA SER A 21 16.94 34.19 -15.21
C SER A 21 15.73 34.13 -14.27
N ALA A 22 15.27 35.30 -13.83
CA ALA A 22 14.36 35.53 -12.71
C ALA A 22 12.86 35.27 -12.98
N ALA A 23 12.13 35.05 -11.87
CA ALA A 23 10.69 35.22 -11.61
C ALA A 23 9.68 34.29 -12.33
N ILE A 24 8.95 33.49 -11.53
CA ILE A 24 7.48 33.41 -11.42
C ILE A 24 7.16 32.67 -10.11
N ALA A 25 6.27 33.23 -9.30
CA ALA A 25 5.74 32.62 -8.09
C ALA A 25 4.74 31.49 -8.40
N ALA A 26 4.67 30.53 -7.47
CA ALA A 26 3.62 29.52 -7.30
C ALA A 26 3.46 28.46 -8.41
N ALA A 27 3.91 27.24 -8.11
CA ALA A 27 3.11 26.01 -8.07
C ALA A 27 4.02 24.82 -8.33
N GLY A 28 3.95 23.83 -7.45
CA GLY A 28 4.62 22.55 -7.65
C GLY A 28 5.48 22.12 -6.47
N VAL A 29 4.93 22.13 -5.26
CA VAL A 29 5.30 21.07 -4.31
C VAL A 29 4.88 19.77 -4.98
N VAL A 30 5.78 19.18 -5.76
CA VAL A 30 5.74 17.75 -6.06
C VAL A 30 5.94 17.10 -4.71
N ALA A 31 4.83 16.83 -4.02
CA ALA A 31 4.80 15.91 -2.92
C ALA A 31 5.33 14.60 -3.51
N THR A 32 6.61 14.32 -3.26
CA THR A 32 7.14 12.97 -3.31
C THR A 32 6.39 12.22 -2.22
N GLN A 33 5.19 11.78 -2.58
CA GLN A 33 4.45 10.79 -1.84
C GLN A 33 5.35 9.57 -1.88
N SER A 34 6.21 9.48 -0.88
CA SER A 34 6.89 8.26 -0.53
C SER A 34 5.77 7.27 -0.27
N ALA A 35 5.45 6.49 -1.28
CA ALA A 35 4.59 5.34 -1.15
C ALA A 35 5.37 4.34 -0.27
N LYS A 36 5.43 4.62 1.05
CA LYS A 36 5.48 3.55 2.04
C LYS A 36 4.39 2.61 1.58
N ALA A 37 4.73 1.34 1.38
CA ALA A 37 3.77 0.32 0.99
C ALA A 37 2.62 0.32 2.00
N ALA A 38 1.59 1.13 1.74
CA ALA A 38 0.35 1.13 2.47
C ALA A 38 -0.35 -0.12 1.97
N GLY A 39 -0.77 -0.98 2.90
CA GLY A 39 -1.54 -2.18 2.54
C GLY A 39 -2.73 -1.84 1.64
N MET A 40 -3.34 -2.86 1.04
CA MET A 40 -4.53 -2.69 0.21
C MET A 40 -5.62 -1.92 0.98
N ALA A 41 -6.32 -1.03 0.27
CA ALA A 41 -7.45 -0.33 0.85
C ALA A 41 -8.52 -1.34 1.31
N GLN A 42 -9.18 -1.08 2.43
CA GLN A 42 -10.24 -1.92 2.98
C GLN A 42 -11.37 -2.20 1.96
N SER A 43 -11.72 -1.20 1.14
CA SER A 43 -12.71 -1.33 0.07
C SER A 43 -12.31 -2.31 -1.03
N ALA A 44 -11.01 -2.47 -1.31
CA ALA A 44 -10.51 -3.36 -2.36
C ALA A 44 -10.61 -4.85 -1.97
N VAL A 45 -10.73 -5.14 -0.68
CA VAL A 45 -10.76 -6.50 -0.13
C VAL A 45 -12.09 -6.85 0.54
N GLN A 46 -13.11 -6.01 0.32
CA GLN A 46 -14.44 -6.15 0.94
C GLN A 46 -14.34 -6.32 2.47
N TYR A 47 -13.48 -5.51 3.10
CA TYR A 47 -13.34 -5.54 4.54
C TYR A 47 -14.65 -5.14 5.23
N GLN A 48 -15.00 -5.85 6.29
CA GLN A 48 -16.12 -5.57 7.18
C GLN A 48 -15.68 -5.78 8.64
N ASP A 49 -16.25 -5.02 9.58
CA ASP A 49 -15.94 -5.14 11.01
C ASP A 49 -16.67 -6.30 11.72
N LYS A 50 -17.31 -7.18 10.96
CA LYS A 50 -18.08 -8.33 11.45
C LYS A 50 -17.53 -9.63 10.88
N PRO A 51 -17.68 -10.77 11.58
CA PRO A 51 -17.24 -12.06 11.06
C PRO A 51 -18.06 -12.45 9.84
N LYS A 52 -17.51 -13.35 9.01
CA LYS A 52 -18.23 -13.95 7.89
C LYS A 52 -18.03 -15.46 7.89
N ASP A 53 -19.12 -16.21 7.97
CA ASP A 53 -19.11 -17.69 7.92
C ASP A 53 -18.18 -18.33 8.99
N GLY A 54 -18.14 -17.74 10.19
CA GLY A 54 -17.24 -18.18 11.27
C GLY A 54 -15.78 -17.74 11.11
N HIS A 55 -15.44 -17.03 10.03
CA HIS A 55 -14.11 -16.49 9.80
C HIS A 55 -14.00 -15.06 10.30
N GLN A 56 -12.92 -14.78 11.04
CA GLN A 56 -12.63 -13.45 11.55
C GLN A 56 -11.12 -13.18 11.66
N CYS A 57 -10.75 -11.92 11.84
CA CYS A 57 -9.37 -11.44 11.80
C CYS A 57 -8.50 -12.06 12.90
N ASP A 58 -8.98 -12.22 14.14
CA ASP A 58 -8.19 -12.86 15.20
C ASP A 58 -7.88 -14.35 14.93
N GLY A 59 -8.61 -15.01 14.02
CA GLY A 59 -8.32 -16.33 13.48
C GLY A 59 -7.49 -16.33 12.18
N CYS A 60 -7.15 -15.16 11.65
CA CYS A 60 -6.44 -15.01 10.38
C CYS A 60 -4.91 -14.99 10.56
N ALA A 61 -4.15 -15.61 9.65
CA ALA A 61 -2.68 -15.62 9.63
C ALA A 61 -2.04 -14.25 9.29
N LEU A 62 -2.83 -13.34 8.72
CA LEU A 62 -2.39 -11.99 8.33
C LEU A 62 -2.65 -10.93 9.40
N TYR A 63 -3.43 -11.26 10.44
CA TYR A 63 -3.77 -10.32 11.51
C TYR A 63 -2.62 -10.12 12.49
N ILE A 64 -2.41 -8.88 12.88
CA ILE A 64 -1.47 -8.44 13.89
C ILE A 64 -2.30 -7.90 15.06
N PRO A 65 -2.36 -8.58 16.23
CA PRO A 65 -3.21 -8.18 17.35
C PRO A 65 -2.91 -6.77 17.87
N GLY A 66 -3.94 -6.12 18.41
CA GLY A 66 -3.82 -4.87 19.15
C GLY A 66 -3.28 -5.07 20.58
N ALA A 67 -3.35 -4.01 21.39
CA ALA A 67 -2.86 -4.02 22.78
C ALA A 67 -3.64 -4.97 23.70
N SER A 68 -4.86 -5.37 23.32
CA SER A 68 -5.70 -6.32 24.03
C SER A 68 -6.51 -7.15 23.03
N ALA A 69 -7.17 -8.21 23.51
CA ALA A 69 -8.00 -9.07 22.67
C ALA A 69 -9.17 -8.34 21.96
N THR A 70 -9.64 -7.23 22.53
CA THR A 70 -10.74 -6.42 21.99
C THR A 70 -10.27 -5.17 21.26
N ALA A 71 -9.01 -4.76 21.44
CA ALA A 71 -8.46 -3.60 20.75
C ALA A 71 -8.22 -3.93 19.27
N ASN A 72 -8.50 -2.95 18.41
CA ASN A 72 -8.18 -3.09 17.00
C ASN A 72 -6.67 -3.30 16.78
N GLY A 73 -6.37 -4.21 15.87
CA GLY A 73 -5.03 -4.52 15.42
C GLY A 73 -4.73 -3.94 14.04
N LYS A 74 -3.84 -4.62 13.34
CA LYS A 74 -3.43 -4.31 11.96
C LYS A 74 -3.48 -5.57 11.10
N CYS A 75 -3.30 -5.43 9.80
CA CYS A 75 -3.15 -6.54 8.88
C CYS A 75 -1.86 -6.38 8.07
N LYS A 76 -1.18 -7.48 7.78
CA LYS A 76 0.03 -7.49 6.91
C LYS A 76 -0.27 -7.01 5.49
N ALA A 77 -1.51 -7.17 5.02
CA ALA A 77 -1.92 -6.92 3.64
C ALA A 77 -2.94 -5.78 3.47
N VAL A 78 -3.64 -5.37 4.54
CA VAL A 78 -4.73 -4.38 4.48
C VAL A 78 -4.35 -3.15 5.30
N ALA A 79 -4.47 -1.97 4.71
CA ALA A 79 -4.24 -0.71 5.39
C ALA A 79 -5.38 -0.39 6.37
N GLY A 80 -5.06 0.41 7.39
CA GLY A 80 -6.03 0.91 8.37
C GLY A 80 -6.08 0.08 9.65
N SER A 81 -7.05 0.44 10.50
CA SER A 81 -7.35 -0.22 11.76
C SER A 81 -8.23 -1.45 11.50
N ILE A 82 -7.89 -2.59 12.11
CA ILE A 82 -8.55 -3.88 11.83
C ILE A 82 -9.19 -4.40 13.13
N ALA A 83 -10.51 -4.56 13.13
CA ALA A 83 -11.23 -5.16 14.24
C ALA A 83 -10.86 -6.65 14.39
N PRO A 84 -10.66 -7.18 15.61
CA PRO A 84 -10.40 -8.61 15.81
C PRO A 84 -11.54 -9.50 15.28
N ALA A 85 -12.79 -9.03 15.37
CA ALA A 85 -13.97 -9.69 14.82
C ALA A 85 -14.23 -9.37 13.34
N GLY A 86 -13.38 -8.57 12.68
CA GLY A 86 -13.55 -8.20 11.28
C GLY A 86 -13.26 -9.35 10.31
N TRP A 87 -13.50 -9.14 9.03
CA TRP A 87 -13.23 -10.10 7.95
C TRP A 87 -12.96 -9.39 6.63
N CYS A 88 -12.17 -10.00 5.74
CA CYS A 88 -12.00 -9.56 4.35
C CYS A 88 -11.73 -10.77 3.44
N THR A 89 -11.79 -10.59 2.12
CA THR A 89 -11.61 -11.67 1.13
C THR A 89 -10.23 -12.34 1.16
N LEU A 90 -9.23 -11.73 1.81
CA LEU A 90 -7.89 -12.27 1.98
C LEU A 90 -7.74 -13.17 3.21
N TRP A 91 -8.84 -13.50 3.89
CA TRP A 91 -8.80 -14.32 5.08
C TRP A 91 -8.10 -15.67 4.81
N SER A 92 -7.19 -16.04 5.71
CA SER A 92 -6.49 -17.32 5.69
C SER A 92 -6.38 -17.82 7.13
N PRO A 93 -6.74 -19.08 7.44
CA PRO A 93 -6.70 -19.58 8.79
C PRO A 93 -5.27 -19.55 9.34
N LYS A 94 -5.13 -19.35 10.65
CA LYS A 94 -3.89 -19.69 11.36
C LYS A 94 -3.68 -21.21 11.28
N SER A 95 -2.43 -21.63 11.07
CA SER A 95 -1.99 -23.03 11.16
C SER A 95 -1.82 -23.46 12.61
#